data_AF-A0A0G2FAU1-F1
#
_entry.id   AF-A0A0G2FAU1-F1
#
_cell.length_a   1.000
_cell.length_b   1.000
_cell.length_c   1.000
_cell.angle_alpha   90.00
_cell.angle_beta   90.00
_cell.angle_gamma   90.00
#
_symmetry.space_group_name_H-M   'P 1'
#
loop_
_entity.id
_entity.type
_entity.pdbx_description
1 polymer ?
#
loop_
_entity_poly.entity_id
_entity_poly.type
_entity_poly.pdbx_seq_one_letter_code
_entity_poly.pdbx_strand_id
1 'polypeptide(L)'
;MPGPNLITVLRGLKVRVPTMDAFLRANGMPHGTDGTSFVPFYDNETPDEITALLRAKAGSNNILYVVPSIESHDRSSHVYIAYSYVHVYAQRCITIDDPADKIPEGFEKLREEILKSGKDNEEGLVALFVVYTDQPGPNPPELQERQKQKPIYCGMCDETFDYWTKKQWHRNQVHGLDEPLNALPENA
;
A
#
# COMPACT_ATOMS: atom_id res chain seq x y z
N MET A 1 -6.23 -17.61 -0.57
CA MET A 1 -7.38 -16.69 -0.44
C MET A 1 -6.94 -15.38 -1.06
N PRO A 2 -7.76 -14.74 -1.93
CA PRO A 2 -7.52 -13.36 -2.29
C PRO A 2 -7.44 -12.53 -0.99
N GLY A 3 -6.44 -11.65 -0.91
CA GLY A 3 -6.25 -10.77 0.24
C GLY A 3 -7.44 -9.83 0.45
N PRO A 4 -7.52 -9.16 1.61
CA PRO A 4 -8.57 -8.18 1.86
C PRO A 4 -8.45 -6.98 0.91
N ASN A 5 -9.59 -6.33 0.67
CA ASN A 5 -9.64 -5.03 -0.01
C ASN A 5 -8.74 -4.04 0.72
N LEU A 6 -8.05 -3.21 -0.05
CA LEU A 6 -6.93 -2.44 0.47
C LEU A 6 -7.32 -0.98 0.69
N ILE A 7 -7.27 -0.56 1.95
CA ILE A 7 -7.31 0.86 2.32
C ILE A 7 -5.87 1.35 2.43
N THR A 8 -5.57 2.45 1.75
CA THR A 8 -4.25 3.09 1.77
C THR A 8 -4.43 4.53 2.22
N VAL A 9 -3.70 4.93 3.26
CA VAL A 9 -3.56 6.33 3.63
C VAL A 9 -2.23 6.82 3.10
N LEU A 10 -2.25 7.87 2.29
CA LEU A 10 -1.07 8.32 1.56
C LEU A 10 -0.91 9.84 1.56
N ARG A 11 0.34 10.28 1.61
CA ARG A 11 0.78 11.63 1.27
C ARG A 11 1.35 11.59 -0.13
N GLY A 12 0.77 12.40 -1.03
CA GLY A 12 1.09 12.28 -2.43
C GLY A 12 0.40 13.28 -3.32
N LEU A 13 0.57 13.06 -4.62
CA LEU A 13 0.03 13.86 -5.70
C LEU A 13 -1.26 13.22 -6.21
N LYS A 14 -2.34 14.00 -6.31
CA LYS A 14 -3.54 13.62 -7.07
C LYS A 14 -3.45 14.25 -8.47
N VAL A 15 -3.53 13.42 -9.51
CA VAL A 15 -3.47 13.84 -10.91
C VAL A 15 -4.55 13.15 -11.73
N ARG A 16 -5.06 13.80 -12.76
CA ARG A 16 -6.05 13.18 -13.64
C ARG A 16 -5.40 12.16 -14.56
N VAL A 17 -6.16 11.14 -14.94
CA VAL A 17 -5.73 10.08 -15.86
C VAL A 17 -5.16 10.63 -17.18
N PRO A 18 -5.79 11.61 -17.88
CA PRO A 18 -5.23 12.12 -19.14
C PRO A 18 -3.86 12.77 -19.01
N THR A 19 -3.59 13.46 -17.90
CA THR A 19 -2.27 14.06 -17.63
C THR A 19 -1.25 12.99 -17.33
N MET A 20 -1.62 11.97 -16.56
CA MET A 20 -0.76 10.81 -16.33
C MET A 20 -0.46 10.10 -17.65
N ASP A 21 -1.46 9.84 -18.49
CA ASP A 21 -1.28 9.21 -19.80
C ASP A 21 -0.34 10.01 -20.70
N ALA A 22 -0.46 11.34 -20.71
CA ALA A 22 0.44 12.21 -21.46
C ALA A 22 1.88 12.08 -20.97
N PHE A 23 2.10 12.12 -19.65
CA PHE A 23 3.40 11.91 -19.03
C PHE A 23 3.98 10.52 -19.36
N LEU A 24 3.18 9.46 -19.23
CA LEU A 24 3.59 8.08 -19.49
C LEU A 24 3.96 7.87 -20.97
N ARG A 25 3.15 8.38 -21.90
CA ARG A 25 3.43 8.31 -23.34
C ARG A 25 4.70 9.05 -23.72
N ALA A 26 4.95 10.22 -23.13
CA ALA A 26 6.18 10.98 -23.32
C ALA A 26 7.43 10.23 -22.81
N ASN A 27 7.25 9.30 -21.87
CA ASN A 27 8.30 8.46 -21.30
C ASN A 27 8.32 7.03 -21.85
N GLY A 28 7.74 6.81 -23.04
CA GLY A 28 7.87 5.53 -23.76
C GLY A 28 6.83 4.47 -23.39
N MET A 29 5.76 4.82 -22.67
CA MET A 29 4.64 3.92 -22.36
C MET A 29 3.43 4.25 -23.24
N PRO A 30 3.30 3.65 -24.44
CA PRO A 30 2.31 4.06 -25.44
C PRO A 30 0.86 3.82 -24.98
N HIS A 31 0.65 2.84 -24.10
CA HIS A 31 -0.66 2.49 -23.56
C HIS A 31 -1.08 3.34 -22.35
N GLY A 32 -0.21 4.24 -21.84
CA GLY A 32 -0.49 5.03 -20.66
C GLY A 32 -0.93 4.15 -19.48
N THR A 33 -2.01 4.58 -18.82
CA THR A 33 -2.61 3.89 -17.68
C THR A 33 -3.44 2.66 -18.07
N ASP A 34 -3.76 2.45 -19.35
CA ASP A 34 -4.57 1.31 -19.81
C ASP A 34 -3.80 -0.02 -19.89
N GLY A 35 -2.47 0.03 -19.89
CA GLY A 35 -1.61 -1.13 -20.17
C GLY A 35 -1.18 -1.98 -18.99
N THR A 36 -1.54 -1.66 -17.74
CA THR A 36 -0.91 -2.26 -16.55
C THR A 36 -1.89 -2.97 -15.62
N SER A 37 -1.41 -4.01 -14.93
CA SER A 37 -2.13 -4.68 -13.85
C SER A 37 -2.32 -3.71 -12.68
N PHE A 38 -3.59 -3.46 -12.33
CA PHE A 38 -4.00 -2.40 -11.41
C PHE A 38 -3.96 -2.82 -9.95
N VAL A 39 -2.80 -2.75 -9.29
CA VAL A 39 -2.76 -2.87 -7.83
C VAL A 39 -1.46 -2.35 -7.29
N PRO A 40 -1.42 -1.81 -6.06
CA PRO A 40 -0.19 -1.83 -5.30
C PRO A 40 0.21 -3.29 -5.07
N PHE A 41 1.02 -3.83 -5.99
CA PHE A 41 1.87 -4.97 -5.67
C PHE A 41 2.91 -4.44 -4.68
N TYR A 42 2.75 -4.85 -3.43
CA TYR A 42 3.71 -4.63 -2.35
C TYR A 42 4.98 -5.45 -2.52
N ASP A 43 5.31 -5.83 -3.76
CA ASP A 43 6.60 -6.39 -4.06
C ASP A 43 7.55 -5.23 -4.37
N ASN A 44 8.22 -4.75 -3.33
CA ASN A 44 9.32 -3.79 -3.51
C ASN A 44 10.44 -4.37 -4.38
N GLU A 45 10.51 -5.69 -4.57
CA GLU A 45 11.49 -6.38 -5.40
C GLU A 45 11.07 -6.44 -6.88
N THR A 46 9.76 -6.44 -7.18
CA THR A 46 9.23 -6.46 -8.56
C THR A 46 8.15 -5.40 -8.82
N PRO A 47 8.52 -4.10 -8.85
CA PRO A 47 7.56 -3.04 -9.20
C PRO A 47 7.03 -3.22 -10.63
N ASP A 48 5.76 -2.87 -10.84
CA ASP A 48 5.20 -2.75 -12.19
C ASP A 48 5.93 -1.65 -12.99
N GLU A 49 5.78 -1.65 -14.31
CA GLU A 49 6.52 -0.74 -15.19
C GLU A 49 6.31 0.74 -14.85
N ILE A 50 5.08 1.15 -14.51
CA ILE A 50 4.75 2.53 -14.15
C ILE A 50 5.42 2.87 -12.83
N THR A 51 5.26 2.03 -11.80
CA THR A 51 5.90 2.24 -10.50
C THR A 51 7.43 2.28 -10.64
N ALA A 52 8.02 1.41 -11.46
CA ALA A 52 9.46 1.40 -11.72
C ALA A 52 9.94 2.71 -12.37
N LEU A 53 9.22 3.21 -13.38
CA LEU A 53 9.51 4.50 -14.01
C LEU A 53 9.42 5.65 -13.00
N LEU A 54 8.35 5.69 -12.20
CA LEU A 54 8.15 6.75 -11.20
C LEU A 54 9.22 6.73 -10.11
N ARG A 55 9.60 5.54 -9.63
CA ARG A 55 10.71 5.36 -8.67
C ARG A 55 12.04 5.82 -9.25
N ALA A 56 12.33 5.48 -10.50
CA ALA A 56 13.53 5.92 -11.20
C ALA A 56 13.58 7.45 -11.35
N LYS A 57 12.46 8.08 -11.73
CA LYS A 57 12.35 9.54 -11.88
C LYS A 57 12.45 10.27 -10.55
N ALA A 58 11.84 9.74 -9.50
CA ALA A 58 11.90 10.30 -8.15
C ALA A 58 13.22 10.02 -7.42
N GLY A 59 14.04 9.08 -7.91
CA GLY A 59 15.22 8.61 -7.19
C GLY A 59 14.90 7.96 -5.84
N SER A 60 13.72 7.33 -5.72
CA SER A 60 13.24 6.75 -4.47
C SER A 60 12.45 5.47 -4.73
N ASN A 61 12.73 4.43 -3.95
CA ASN A 61 11.95 3.18 -3.97
C ASN A 61 10.62 3.30 -3.21
N ASN A 62 10.40 4.41 -2.49
CA ASN A 62 9.20 4.61 -1.68
C ASN A 62 8.03 5.27 -2.45
N ILE A 63 8.05 5.19 -3.78
CA ILE A 63 6.94 5.68 -4.59
C ILE A 63 5.90 4.57 -4.75
N LEU A 64 4.65 4.95 -4.48
CA LEU A 64 3.47 4.11 -4.72
C LEU A 64 2.56 4.77 -5.75
N TYR A 65 2.22 4.03 -6.79
CA TYR A 65 1.21 4.42 -7.76
C TYR A 65 -0.11 3.72 -7.45
N VAL A 66 -1.21 4.47 -7.39
CA VAL A 66 -2.54 3.94 -7.07
C VAL A 66 -3.58 4.48 -8.04
N VAL A 67 -4.31 3.56 -8.66
CA VAL A 67 -5.54 3.84 -9.40
C VAL A 67 -6.71 3.27 -8.59
N PRO A 68 -7.48 4.10 -7.90
CA PRO A 68 -8.65 3.62 -7.16
C PRO A 68 -9.65 2.99 -8.13
N SER A 69 -10.11 1.80 -7.78
CA SER A 69 -11.16 1.05 -8.46
C SER A 69 -12.03 0.35 -7.42
N ILE A 70 -13.33 0.31 -7.67
CA ILE A 70 -14.31 -0.39 -6.82
C ILE A 70 -15.14 -1.27 -7.76
N GLU A 71 -15.45 -2.51 -7.38
CA GLU A 71 -16.39 -3.31 -8.14
C GLU A 71 -17.69 -2.53 -8.37
N SER A 72 -18.19 -2.55 -9.61
CA SER A 72 -19.36 -1.78 -10.08
C SER A 72 -19.17 -0.26 -10.25
N HIS A 73 -18.04 0.33 -9.84
CA HIS A 73 -17.69 1.72 -10.14
C HIS A 73 -16.35 1.72 -10.88
N ASP A 74 -16.44 1.81 -12.21
CA ASP A 74 -15.31 1.86 -13.15
C ASP A 74 -14.18 2.79 -12.67
N ARG A 75 -13.00 2.69 -13.31
CA ARG A 75 -11.76 3.36 -12.86
C ARG A 75 -11.96 4.82 -12.49
N SER A 76 -11.31 5.23 -11.40
CA SER A 76 -11.27 6.65 -11.03
C SER A 76 -10.71 7.50 -12.18
N SER A 77 -11.28 8.68 -12.39
CA SER A 77 -10.73 9.69 -13.31
C SER A 77 -9.40 10.30 -12.82
N HIS A 78 -8.93 9.86 -11.65
CA HIS A 78 -7.71 10.33 -11.01
C HIS A 78 -6.84 9.15 -10.59
N VAL A 79 -5.54 9.41 -10.58
CA VAL A 79 -4.52 8.53 -10.03
C VAL A 79 -3.78 9.26 -8.92
N TYR A 80 -3.19 8.48 -8.02
CA TYR A 80 -2.46 8.98 -6.87
C TYR A 80 -1.03 8.46 -6.92
N ILE A 81 -0.08 9.36 -6.68
CA ILE A 81 1.35 9.02 -6.62
C ILE A 81 1.83 9.43 -5.24
N ALA A 82 2.10 8.46 -4.39
CA ALA A 82 2.51 8.71 -3.01
C ALA A 82 4.03 8.68 -2.87
N TYR A 83 4.55 9.54 -2.00
CA TYR A 83 5.94 9.48 -1.52
C TYR A 83 6.04 8.96 -0.08
N SER A 84 4.92 8.95 0.64
CA SER A 84 4.76 8.34 1.96
C SER A 84 3.36 7.77 2.07
N TYR A 85 3.24 6.53 2.53
CA TYR A 85 1.96 5.83 2.58
C TYR A 85 2.00 4.73 3.62
N VAL A 86 0.80 4.36 4.09
CA VAL A 86 0.56 3.23 4.97
C VAL A 86 -0.67 2.50 4.50
N HIS A 87 -0.61 1.18 4.56
CA HIS A 87 -1.75 0.34 4.26
C HIS A 87 -2.45 -0.06 5.55
N VAL A 88 -3.77 0.02 5.54
CA VAL A 88 -4.60 -0.33 6.69
C VAL A 88 -5.18 -1.72 6.44
N TYR A 89 -4.68 -2.71 7.20
CA TYR A 89 -5.14 -4.10 7.08
C TYR A 89 -6.52 -4.31 7.71
N ALA A 90 -6.73 -3.79 8.92
CA ALA A 90 -8.02 -3.87 9.62
C ALA A 90 -8.28 -2.61 10.46
N GLN A 91 -7.24 -2.13 11.15
CA GLN A 91 -7.20 -0.84 11.82
C GLN A 91 -5.76 -0.34 11.84
N ARG A 92 -5.56 0.97 11.94
CA ARG A 92 -4.27 1.62 12.16
C ARG A 92 -4.44 2.90 12.94
N CYS A 93 -3.57 3.15 13.91
CA CYS A 93 -3.46 4.44 14.55
C CYS A 93 -2.58 5.35 13.68
N ILE A 94 -3.16 6.40 13.12
CA ILE A 94 -2.47 7.36 12.25
C ILE A 94 -2.07 8.55 13.12
N THR A 95 -0.77 8.74 13.28
CA THR A 95 -0.23 9.89 14.02
C THR A 95 -0.14 11.11 13.11
N ILE A 96 0.14 12.28 13.68
CA ILE A 96 0.32 13.52 12.90
C ILE A 96 1.47 13.38 11.89
N ASP A 97 2.48 12.55 12.22
CA ASP A 97 3.70 12.37 11.44
C ASP A 97 3.66 11.16 10.49
N ASP A 98 2.59 10.35 10.50
CA ASP A 98 2.47 9.12 9.70
C ASP A 98 1.18 9.12 8.87
N PRO A 99 1.22 9.27 7.53
CA PRO A 99 2.41 9.33 6.69
C PRO A 99 3.15 10.68 6.75
N ALA A 100 4.47 10.63 6.51
CA ALA A 100 5.37 11.77 6.62
C ALA A 100 4.95 12.94 5.71
N ASP A 101 4.90 14.15 6.25
CA ASP A 101 4.47 15.36 5.52
C ASP A 101 5.59 15.98 4.67
N LYS A 102 6.85 15.63 4.95
CA LYS A 102 7.99 16.19 4.23
C LYS A 102 8.07 15.61 2.82
N ILE A 103 7.82 16.45 1.83
CA ILE A 103 7.97 16.11 0.40
C ILE A 103 9.47 15.89 0.08
N PRO A 104 9.85 14.72 -0.46
CA PRO A 104 11.22 14.48 -0.93
C PRO A 104 11.56 15.34 -2.17
N GLU A 105 12.80 15.81 -2.28
CA GLU A 105 13.24 16.66 -3.42
C GLU A 105 13.02 15.97 -4.77
N GLY A 106 13.34 14.68 -4.87
CA GLY A 106 13.13 13.90 -6.09
C GLY A 106 11.65 13.76 -6.45
N PHE A 107 10.76 13.70 -5.45
CA PHE A 107 9.32 13.71 -5.68
C PHE A 107 8.83 15.04 -6.21
N GLU A 108 9.35 16.16 -5.69
CA GLU A 108 8.96 17.49 -6.16
C GLU A 108 9.33 17.70 -7.64
N LYS A 109 10.51 17.24 -8.05
CA LYS A 109 10.93 17.23 -9.46
C LYS A 109 10.02 16.37 -10.33
N LEU A 110 9.67 15.17 -9.86
CA LEU A 110 8.71 14.29 -10.54
C LEU A 110 7.34 14.96 -10.67
N ARG A 111 6.85 15.61 -9.61
CA ARG A 111 5.59 16.36 -9.60
C ARG A 111 5.58 17.42 -10.70
N GLU A 112 6.61 18.25 -10.76
CA GLU A 112 6.73 19.28 -11.80
C GLU A 112 6.75 18.67 -13.22
N GLU A 113 7.44 17.55 -13.43
CA GLU A 113 7.51 16.88 -14.73
C GLU A 113 6.14 16.35 -15.17
N ILE A 114 5.39 15.73 -14.26
CA ILE A 114 4.04 15.25 -14.53
C ILE A 114 3.11 16.40 -14.87
N LEU A 115 3.14 17.48 -14.08
CA LEU A 115 2.23 18.62 -14.28
C LEU A 115 2.52 19.40 -15.57
N LYS A 116 3.76 19.39 -16.07
CA LYS A 116 4.09 19.95 -17.41
C LYS A 116 3.40 19.20 -18.55
N SER A 117 2.96 17.97 -18.32
CA SER A 117 2.23 17.17 -19.31
C SER A 117 0.71 17.47 -19.28
N GLY A 118 0.24 18.16 -18.24
CA GLY A 118 -1.15 18.54 -18.04
C GLY A 118 -1.51 19.85 -18.72
N LYS A 119 -2.81 20.05 -18.96
CA LYS A 119 -3.37 21.30 -19.53
C LYS A 119 -4.18 22.11 -18.52
N ASP A 120 -4.46 21.56 -17.34
CA ASP A 120 -5.30 22.18 -16.33
C ASP A 120 -4.49 22.74 -15.16
N ASN A 121 -4.80 23.99 -14.79
CA ASN A 121 -4.13 24.72 -13.72
C ASN A 121 -4.56 24.26 -12.30
N GLU A 122 -5.60 23.43 -12.19
CA GLU A 122 -6.09 22.87 -10.93
C GLU A 122 -5.51 21.47 -10.62
N GLU A 123 -4.61 20.97 -11.47
CA GLU A 123 -3.95 19.69 -11.25
C GLU A 123 -2.78 19.81 -10.26
N GLY A 124 -2.51 18.71 -9.57
CA GLY A 124 -1.31 18.57 -8.78
C GLY A 124 -1.45 18.89 -7.30
N LEU A 125 -2.65 18.72 -6.76
CA LEU A 125 -2.89 18.77 -5.32
C LEU A 125 -2.00 17.74 -4.61
N VAL A 126 -1.10 18.24 -3.76
CA VAL A 126 -0.35 17.43 -2.81
C VAL A 126 -1.05 17.50 -1.47
N ALA A 127 -1.53 16.36 -0.98
CA ALA A 127 -2.26 16.29 0.28
C ALA A 127 -2.16 14.90 0.91
N LEU A 128 -2.78 14.76 2.08
CA LEU A 128 -3.13 13.47 2.68
C LEU A 128 -4.43 12.96 2.04
N PHE A 129 -4.40 11.74 1.52
CA PHE A 129 -5.54 11.07 0.91
C PHE A 129 -5.80 9.73 1.59
N VAL A 130 -7.07 9.34 1.65
CA VAL A 130 -7.50 7.99 1.98
C VAL A 130 -8.06 7.38 0.70
N VAL A 131 -7.44 6.29 0.24
CA VAL A 131 -7.80 5.61 -1.01
C VAL A 131 -8.21 4.19 -0.70
N TYR A 132 -9.32 3.76 -1.30
CA TYR A 132 -9.79 2.39 -1.26
C TYR A 132 -9.67 1.77 -2.65
N THR A 133 -9.15 0.55 -2.70
CA THR A 133 -9.01 -0.26 -3.91
C THR A 133 -9.57 -1.65 -3.66
N ASP A 134 -10.51 -2.05 -4.51
CA ASP A 134 -11.18 -3.35 -4.47
C ASP A 134 -10.34 -4.44 -5.13
N GLN A 135 -9.09 -4.48 -4.72
CA GLN A 135 -8.14 -5.48 -5.12
C GLN A 135 -7.34 -5.94 -3.91
N PRO A 136 -6.98 -7.23 -3.85
CA PRO A 136 -6.32 -7.81 -2.71
C PRO A 136 -4.91 -7.23 -2.54
N GLY A 137 -4.68 -6.55 -1.41
CA GLY A 137 -3.32 -6.29 -0.94
C GLY A 137 -2.68 -7.57 -0.37
N PRO A 138 -1.34 -7.70 -0.34
CA PRO A 138 -0.72 -8.83 0.33
C PRO A 138 -0.99 -8.76 1.84
N ASN A 139 -1.10 -9.94 2.45
CA ASN A 139 -1.12 -10.02 3.92
C ASN A 139 0.19 -9.44 4.46
N PRO A 140 0.15 -8.66 5.56
CA PRO A 140 1.34 -8.21 6.26
C PRO A 140 2.30 -9.38 6.56
N PRO A 141 3.63 -9.18 6.48
CA PRO A 141 4.63 -10.24 6.69
C PRO A 141 4.39 -11.06 7.97
N GLU A 142 4.01 -10.40 9.05
CA GLU A 142 3.72 -10.99 10.35
C GLU A 142 2.55 -11.99 10.28
N LEU A 143 1.55 -11.71 9.44
CA LEU A 143 0.44 -12.66 9.20
C LEU A 143 0.84 -13.77 8.24
N GLN A 144 1.74 -13.51 7.29
CA GLN A 144 2.26 -14.56 6.41
C GLN A 144 3.07 -15.60 7.20
N GLU A 145 3.91 -15.16 8.14
CA GLU A 145 4.68 -16.04 9.02
C GLU A 145 3.76 -16.90 9.90
N ARG A 146 2.72 -16.30 10.50
CA ARG A 146 1.70 -17.03 11.28
C ARG A 146 0.99 -18.11 10.46
N GLN A 147 0.78 -17.90 9.17
CA GLN A 147 0.14 -18.88 8.29
C GLN A 147 1.07 -20.00 7.84
N LYS A 148 2.38 -19.74 7.75
CA LYS A 148 3.40 -20.71 7.30
C LYS A 148 3.81 -21.70 8.40
N GLN A 149 3.75 -21.32 9.68
CA GLN A 149 4.18 -22.18 10.80
C GLN A 149 3.08 -23.13 11.27
N LYS A 150 2.81 -24.20 10.50
CA LYS A 150 1.95 -25.31 10.95
C LYS A 150 2.76 -26.60 11.15
N PRO A 151 2.56 -27.33 12.28
CA PRO A 151 1.71 -26.98 13.42
C PRO A 151 2.27 -25.80 14.22
N ILE A 152 1.40 -25.04 14.89
CA ILE A 152 1.82 -23.87 15.67
C ILE A 152 2.24 -24.34 17.06
N TYR A 153 3.51 -24.22 17.42
CA TYR A 153 4.03 -24.65 18.73
C TYR A 153 3.81 -23.58 19.82
N CYS A 154 3.55 -24.01 21.05
CA CYS A 154 3.45 -23.12 22.20
C CYS A 154 4.75 -22.34 22.43
N GLY A 155 5.90 -23.01 22.35
CA GLY A 155 7.23 -22.45 22.63
C GLY A 155 7.62 -22.39 24.11
N MET A 156 6.70 -22.76 25.02
CA MET A 156 6.94 -22.90 26.46
C MET A 156 6.65 -24.32 26.97
N CYS A 157 5.93 -25.11 26.18
CA CYS A 157 5.63 -26.52 26.39
C CYS A 157 5.47 -27.20 25.02
N ASP A 158 5.21 -28.51 25.05
CA ASP A 158 5.13 -29.35 23.85
C ASP A 158 3.76 -29.30 23.13
N GLU A 159 2.82 -28.47 23.62
CA GLU A 159 1.50 -28.32 23.00
C GLU A 159 1.55 -27.64 21.63
N THR A 160 0.67 -28.11 20.73
CA THR A 160 0.57 -27.61 19.36
C THR A 160 -0.86 -27.23 19.00
N PHE A 161 -1.01 -26.29 18.06
CA PHE A 161 -2.29 -25.68 17.72
C PHE A 161 -2.46 -25.49 16.22
N ASP A 162 -3.72 -25.59 15.76
CA ASP A 162 -4.10 -25.27 14.38
C ASP A 162 -4.39 -23.78 14.15
N TYR A 163 -4.64 -23.05 15.23
CA TYR A 163 -5.04 -21.64 15.23
C TYR A 163 -4.23 -20.84 16.23
N TRP A 164 -3.76 -19.66 15.81
CA TRP A 164 -3.01 -18.75 16.66
C TRP A 164 -3.80 -18.30 17.91
N THR A 165 -5.11 -18.10 17.76
CA THR A 165 -6.04 -17.84 18.89
C THR A 165 -5.90 -18.85 20.01
N LYS A 166 -5.87 -20.15 19.65
CA LYS A 166 -5.82 -21.24 20.61
C LYS A 166 -4.47 -21.30 21.31
N LYS A 167 -3.37 -21.08 20.57
CA LYS A 167 -2.03 -20.92 21.16
C LYS A 167 -2.00 -19.78 22.17
N GLN A 168 -2.48 -18.60 21.79
CA GLN A 168 -2.40 -17.42 22.66
C GLN A 168 -3.29 -17.56 23.90
N TRP A 169 -4.51 -18.09 23.71
CA TRP A 169 -5.38 -18.44 24.84
C TRP A 169 -4.71 -19.44 25.78
N HIS A 170 -4.08 -20.50 25.25
CA HIS A 170 -3.35 -21.46 26.06
C HIS A 170 -2.21 -20.79 26.83
N ARG A 171 -1.39 -19.95 26.19
CA ARG A 171 -0.31 -19.22 26.86
C ARG A 171 -0.82 -18.32 27.99
N ASN A 172 -1.95 -17.66 27.80
CA ASN A 172 -2.52 -16.81 28.84
C ASN A 172 -3.09 -17.63 30.00
N GLN A 173 -3.82 -18.70 29.72
CA GLN A 173 -4.51 -19.49 30.75
C GLN A 173 -3.60 -20.48 31.47
N VAL A 174 -2.64 -21.09 30.77
CA VAL A 174 -1.77 -22.15 31.29
C VAL A 174 -0.42 -21.60 31.75
N HIS A 175 0.12 -20.61 31.04
CA HIS A 175 1.42 -20.00 31.37
C HIS A 175 1.29 -18.61 32.03
N GLY A 176 0.06 -18.13 32.26
CA GLY A 176 -0.18 -16.86 32.97
C GLY A 176 0.31 -15.64 32.22
N LEU A 177 0.48 -15.71 30.89
CA LEU A 177 0.81 -14.55 30.08
C LEU A 177 -0.41 -13.61 29.97
N ASP A 178 -0.14 -12.31 29.83
CA ASP A 178 -1.16 -11.29 29.57
C ASP A 178 -0.96 -10.71 28.17
N GLU A 179 -1.00 -11.58 27.17
CA GLU A 179 -0.85 -11.17 25.77
C GLU A 179 -2.23 -10.96 25.12
N PRO A 180 -2.41 -9.92 24.30
CA PRO A 180 -3.67 -9.72 23.58
C PRO A 180 -3.97 -10.88 22.61
N LEU A 181 -5.22 -11.35 22.63
CA LEU A 181 -5.68 -12.41 21.73
C LEU A 181 -5.66 -11.93 20.26
N ASN A 182 -4.91 -12.61 19.40
CA ASN A 182 -4.77 -12.27 17.98
C ASN A 182 -4.39 -10.81 17.75
N ALA A 183 -3.35 -10.33 18.42
CA ALA A 183 -2.82 -9.01 18.12
C ALA A 183 -2.60 -8.84 16.60
N LEU A 184 -3.16 -7.77 16.04
CA LEU A 184 -2.87 -7.38 14.66
C LEU A 184 -1.38 -7.05 14.54
N PRO A 185 -0.76 -7.13 13.36
CA PRO A 185 0.67 -6.88 13.18
C PRO A 185 1.18 -5.60 13.84
N GLU A 186 0.39 -4.53 13.80
CA GLU A 186 0.72 -3.23 14.40
C GLU A 186 0.59 -3.19 15.93
N ASN A 187 -0.05 -4.20 16.53
CA ASN A 187 -0.32 -4.35 17.95
C ASN A 187 0.36 -5.60 18.55
N ALA A 188 1.13 -6.34 17.75
CA ALA A 188 1.69 -7.66 18.07
C ALA A 188 3.01 -7.59 18.83
#